data_AF-A0A2P6CAQ0-F1
#
_entry.id   AF-A0A2P6CAQ0-F1
#
_cell.length_a   1.000
_cell.length_b   1.000
_cell.length_c   1.000
_cell.angle_alpha   90.00
_cell.angle_beta   90.00
_cell.angle_gamma   90.00
#
_symmetry.space_group_name_H-M   'P 1'
#
loop_
_entity.id
_entity.type
_entity.pdbx_description
1 polymer ?
#
loop_
_entity_poly.entity_id
_entity_poly.type
_entity_poly.pdbx_seq_one_letter_code
_entity_poly.pdbx_strand_id
1 'polypeptide(L)'
;MKLIQKRGEKTKEFELIGNELFIKEKSFLSAKEWSVDIENIAHHKTIETHSKKGVNIIGIAFILIATLSWVGVFIEGNPNGEKDVIIWGGIFMLFLGIIALKAPMNNTLTISTTHGNLIFYLDSPSRSEVEKFASVLIEKSKKSLVEKYARVDFDIPEETFIEQINWLLNNNLIDINFYNEKKNEYKINRLIK
;
A
#
# COMPACT_ATOMS: atom_id res chain seq x y z
N MET A 1 -16.06 -5.64 -2.00
CA MET A 1 -14.76 -6.13 -2.54
C MET A 1 -13.81 -6.26 -1.36
N LYS A 2 -12.98 -7.30 -1.31
CA LYS A 2 -12.17 -7.60 -0.13
C LYS A 2 -10.73 -7.94 -0.50
N LEU A 3 -9.76 -7.36 0.21
CA LEU A 3 -8.33 -7.65 0.08
C LEU A 3 -7.77 -7.97 1.46
N ILE A 4 -7.20 -9.16 1.62
CA ILE A 4 -6.54 -9.58 2.86
C ILE A 4 -5.05 -9.70 2.59
N GLN A 5 -4.25 -9.00 3.37
CA GLN A 5 -2.80 -9.02 3.30
C GLN A 5 -2.25 -9.59 4.60
N LYS A 6 -1.35 -10.58 4.50
CA LYS A 6 -0.70 -11.20 5.66
C LYS A 6 0.80 -11.04 5.56
N ARG A 7 1.42 -10.56 6.64
CA ARG A 7 2.86 -10.36 6.71
C ARG A 7 3.38 -10.64 8.12
N GLY A 8 3.93 -11.84 8.31
CA GLY A 8 4.29 -12.34 9.64
C GLY A 8 3.06 -12.38 10.55
N GLU A 9 3.15 -11.76 11.71
CA GLU A 9 2.04 -11.65 12.68
C GLU A 9 1.07 -10.50 12.37
N LYS A 10 1.36 -9.68 11.34
CA LYS A 10 0.48 -8.58 10.93
C LYS A 10 -0.49 -9.05 9.85
N THR A 11 -1.78 -8.82 10.08
CA THR A 11 -2.83 -9.01 9.09
C THR A 11 -3.52 -7.68 8.83
N LYS A 12 -3.62 -7.29 7.56
CA LYS A 12 -4.43 -6.14 7.12
C LYS A 12 -5.58 -6.64 6.27
N GLU A 13 -6.76 -6.14 6.51
CA GLU A 13 -7.97 -6.47 5.77
C GLU A 13 -8.63 -5.18 5.31
N PHE A 14 -8.87 -5.10 4.01
CA PHE A 14 -9.53 -3.97 3.36
C PHE A 14 -10.85 -4.50 2.80
N GLU A 15 -11.96 -3.93 3.25
CA GLU A 15 -13.29 -4.32 2.80
C GLU A 15 -14.05 -3.08 2.34
N LEU A 16 -14.36 -3.06 1.04
CA LEU A 16 -15.14 -1.99 0.43
C LEU A 16 -16.63 -2.36 0.50
N ILE A 17 -17.40 -1.62 1.31
CA ILE A 17 -18.83 -1.76 1.51
C ILE A 17 -19.49 -0.42 1.16
N GLY A 18 -20.32 -0.41 0.12
CA GLY A 18 -20.94 0.84 -0.36
C GLY A 18 -19.90 1.88 -0.76
N ASN A 19 -19.94 3.06 -0.13
CA ASN A 19 -19.01 4.17 -0.35
C ASN A 19 -17.91 4.28 0.72
N GLU A 20 -17.82 3.31 1.63
CA GLU A 20 -16.81 3.30 2.69
C GLU A 20 -15.83 2.14 2.50
N LEU A 21 -14.56 2.43 2.76
CA LEU A 21 -13.48 1.45 2.85
C LEU A 21 -13.22 1.15 4.33
N PHE A 22 -13.59 -0.04 4.78
CA PHE A 22 -13.28 -0.55 6.10
C PHE A 22 -11.89 -1.16 6.11
N ILE A 23 -11.09 -0.78 7.10
CA ILE A 23 -9.71 -1.21 7.24
C ILE A 23 -9.55 -1.80 8.63
N LYS A 24 -9.08 -3.05 8.67
CA LYS A 24 -8.78 -3.77 9.92
C LYS A 24 -7.32 -4.16 9.90
N GLU A 25 -6.56 -3.64 10.85
CA GLU A 25 -5.17 -4.03 11.08
C GLU A 25 -5.08 -4.80 12.39
N LYS A 26 -4.64 -6.05 12.31
CA LYS A 26 -4.31 -6.87 13.46
C LYS A 26 -2.80 -7.05 13.53
N SER A 27 -2.23 -6.76 14.68
CA SER A 27 -0.87 -7.08 15.05
C SER A 27 -0.88 -7.95 16.30
N PHE A 28 0.26 -8.49 16.70
CA PHE A 28 0.39 -9.37 17.85
C PHE A 28 -0.21 -8.79 19.15
N LEU A 29 -0.10 -7.47 19.36
CA LEU A 29 -0.53 -6.79 20.59
C LEU A 29 -1.75 -5.88 20.41
N SER A 30 -2.12 -5.55 19.18
CA SER A 30 -3.16 -4.55 18.94
C SER A 30 -3.98 -4.85 17.70
N ALA A 31 -5.27 -4.54 17.79
CA ALA A 31 -6.17 -4.46 16.66
C ALA A 31 -6.61 -3.00 16.50
N LYS A 32 -6.59 -2.51 15.27
CA LYS A 32 -7.07 -1.17 14.91
C LYS A 32 -8.06 -1.33 13.77
N GLU A 33 -9.24 -0.74 13.91
CA GLU A 33 -10.28 -0.72 12.89
C GLU A 33 -10.68 0.73 12.62
N TRP A 34 -10.79 1.11 11.35
CA TRP A 34 -11.30 2.41 10.95
C TRP A 34 -11.92 2.35 9.56
N SER A 35 -12.80 3.29 9.25
CA SER A 35 -13.37 3.46 7.91
C SER A 35 -12.84 4.74 7.26
N VAL A 36 -12.80 4.74 5.94
CA VAL A 36 -12.46 5.93 5.13
C VAL A 36 -13.49 6.04 4.01
N ASP A 37 -14.09 7.21 3.86
CA ASP A 37 -14.97 7.50 2.72
C ASP A 37 -14.20 7.43 1.41
N ILE A 38 -14.81 6.84 0.39
CA ILE A 38 -14.16 6.67 -0.91
C ILE A 38 -13.84 8.00 -1.60
N GLU A 39 -14.60 9.06 -1.28
CA GLU A 39 -14.35 10.43 -1.76
C GLU A 39 -13.04 11.01 -1.20
N ASN A 40 -12.61 10.56 -0.02
CA ASN A 40 -11.40 11.04 0.64
C ASN A 40 -10.12 10.32 0.18
N ILE A 41 -10.22 9.45 -0.84
CA ILE A 41 -9.09 8.68 -1.37
C ILE A 41 -8.45 9.45 -2.53
N ALA A 42 -7.15 9.73 -2.40
CA ALA A 42 -6.41 10.46 -3.44
C ALA A 42 -6.24 9.62 -4.71
N HIS A 43 -6.05 10.32 -5.83
CA HIS A 43 -5.99 9.71 -7.15
C HIS A 43 -4.57 9.39 -7.63
N HIS A 44 -3.55 9.73 -6.83
CA HIS A 44 -2.15 9.36 -7.08
C HIS A 44 -1.76 8.11 -6.29
N LYS A 45 -0.95 7.25 -6.93
CA LYS A 45 -0.32 6.09 -6.30
C LYS A 45 1.17 6.33 -6.17
N THR A 46 1.72 6.11 -4.99
CA THR A 46 3.18 6.12 -4.76
C THR A 46 3.62 4.68 -4.52
N ILE A 47 4.59 4.21 -5.32
CA ILE A 47 5.16 2.88 -5.18
C ILE A 47 6.56 3.02 -4.62
N GLU A 48 6.75 2.53 -3.39
CA GLU A 48 8.06 2.45 -2.76
C GLU A 48 8.58 1.02 -2.88
N THR A 49 9.70 0.87 -3.58
CA THR A 49 10.36 -0.43 -3.78
C THR A 49 11.68 -0.43 -3.01
N HIS A 50 11.84 -1.35 -2.07
CA HIS A 50 13.08 -1.49 -1.32
C HIS A 50 13.94 -2.62 -1.88
N SER A 51 15.23 -2.37 -2.03
CA SER A 51 16.19 -3.37 -2.51
C SER A 51 16.69 -4.26 -1.37
N LYS A 52 16.67 -5.58 -1.58
CA LYS A 52 17.25 -6.59 -0.65
C LYS A 52 18.77 -6.66 -0.67
N LYS A 53 19.45 -5.96 -1.58
CA LYS A 53 20.90 -6.14 -1.82
C LYS A 53 21.73 -5.93 -0.55
N GLY A 54 21.46 -4.87 0.23
CA GLY A 54 22.22 -4.59 1.46
C GLY A 54 22.03 -5.66 2.54
N VAL A 55 20.78 -6.07 2.80
CA VAL A 55 20.47 -7.09 3.81
C VAL A 55 21.02 -8.46 3.40
N ASN A 56 20.96 -8.78 2.11
CA ASN A 56 21.55 -10.02 1.59
C ASN A 56 23.07 -10.05 1.73
N ILE A 57 23.76 -8.93 1.47
CA ILE A 57 25.22 -8.82 1.66
C ILE A 57 25.59 -9.05 3.13
N ILE A 58 24.86 -8.43 4.06
CA ILE A 58 25.07 -8.61 5.50
C ILE A 58 24.79 -10.06 5.92
N GLY A 59 23.71 -10.67 5.43
CA GLY A 59 23.38 -12.06 5.70
C GLY A 59 24.46 -13.05 5.22
N ILE A 60 25.00 -12.82 4.01
CA ILE A 60 26.09 -13.62 3.46
C ILE A 60 27.38 -13.45 4.28
N ALA A 61 27.69 -12.22 4.71
CA ALA A 61 28.85 -11.95 5.56
C ALA A 61 28.79 -12.71 6.90
N PHE A 62 27.61 -12.75 7.55
CA PHE A 62 27.42 -13.52 8.78
C PHE A 62 27.59 -15.03 8.58
N ILE A 63 27.08 -15.57 7.47
CA ILE A 63 27.25 -16.99 7.12
C ILE A 63 28.74 -17.30 6.87
N LEU A 64 29.46 -16.44 6.15
CA LEU A 64 30.89 -16.61 5.89
C LEU A 64 31.70 -16.61 7.19
N ILE A 65 31.46 -15.66 8.10
CA ILE A 65 32.13 -15.61 9.40
C ILE A 65 31.85 -16.89 10.20
N ALA A 66 30.60 -17.34 10.25
CA ALA A 66 30.25 -18.60 10.92
C ALA A 66 30.99 -19.81 10.34
N THR A 67 31.05 -19.92 9.01
CA THR A 67 31.76 -21.02 8.35
C THR A 67 33.26 -21.00 8.61
N LEU A 68 33.90 -19.82 8.60
CA LEU A 68 35.32 -19.66 8.90
C LEU A 68 35.65 -20.03 10.35
N SER A 69 34.80 -19.63 11.29
CA SER A 69 34.94 -19.99 12.71
C SER A 69 34.89 -21.51 12.92
N TRP A 70 34.03 -22.23 12.22
CA TRP A 70 33.97 -23.70 12.34
C TRP A 70 35.12 -24.41 11.64
N VAL A 71 35.58 -23.93 10.48
CA VAL A 71 36.75 -24.50 9.80
C VAL A 71 37.99 -24.44 10.69
N GLY A 72 38.21 -23.31 11.40
CA GLY A 72 39.31 -23.18 12.36
C GLY A 72 39.24 -24.19 13.51
N VAL A 73 38.03 -24.41 14.06
CA VAL A 73 37.80 -25.38 15.14
C VAL A 73 37.98 -26.83 14.66
N PHE A 74 37.56 -27.14 13.43
CA PHE A 74 37.73 -28.48 12.84
C PHE A 74 39.20 -28.82 12.55
N ILE A 75 40.03 -27.84 12.15
CA ILE A 75 41.45 -28.04 11.83
C ILE A 75 42.28 -28.25 13.11
N GLU A 76 42.09 -27.42 14.13
CA GLU A 76 42.88 -27.52 15.37
C GLU A 76 42.31 -28.51 16.40
N GLY A 77 41.07 -28.97 16.21
CA GLY A 77 40.36 -29.80 17.18
C GLY A 77 39.94 -29.03 18.45
N ASN A 78 39.04 -29.66 19.22
CA ASN A 78 38.51 -29.12 20.48
C ASN A 78 38.64 -30.16 21.62
N PRO A 79 39.87 -30.48 22.06
CA PRO A 79 40.10 -31.57 23.01
C PRO A 79 39.54 -31.32 24.43
N ASN A 80 39.39 -30.05 24.84
CA ASN A 80 38.97 -29.67 26.20
C ASN A 80 37.67 -28.84 26.27
N GLY A 81 36.96 -28.64 25.15
CA GLY A 81 35.78 -27.75 25.12
C GLY A 81 36.12 -26.25 25.16
N GLU A 82 37.40 -25.87 25.17
CA GLU A 82 37.84 -24.47 25.20
C GLU A 82 37.31 -23.64 24.02
N LYS A 83 36.95 -24.28 22.91
CA LYS A 83 36.41 -23.64 21.71
C LYS A 83 34.89 -23.70 21.59
N ASP A 84 34.19 -24.17 22.63
CA ASP A 84 32.73 -24.26 22.62
C ASP A 84 32.06 -22.91 22.39
N VAL A 85 32.63 -21.82 22.92
CA VAL A 85 32.17 -20.45 22.67
C VAL A 85 32.21 -20.10 21.18
N ILE A 86 33.21 -20.56 20.45
CA ILE A 86 33.36 -20.33 19.00
C ILE A 86 32.34 -21.15 18.22
N ILE A 87 32.09 -22.39 18.64
CA ILE A 87 31.08 -23.27 18.03
C ILE A 87 29.68 -22.66 18.19
N TRP A 88 29.30 -22.32 19.43
CA TRP A 88 27.99 -21.72 19.74
C TRP A 88 27.84 -20.32 19.12
N GLY A 89 28.90 -19.52 19.12
CA GLY A 89 28.94 -18.23 18.43
C GLY A 89 28.72 -18.37 16.92
N GLY A 90 29.32 -19.38 16.28
CA GLY A 90 29.10 -19.70 14.87
C GLY A 90 27.65 -20.10 14.58
N ILE A 91 27.03 -20.94 15.43
CA ILE A 91 25.61 -21.33 15.30
C ILE A 91 24.71 -20.08 15.39
N PHE A 92 24.96 -19.20 16.36
CA PHE A 92 24.20 -17.97 16.54
C PHE A 92 24.33 -17.04 15.33
N MET A 93 25.53 -16.85 14.81
CA MET A 93 25.79 -16.03 13.62
C MET A 93 25.12 -16.61 12.36
N LEU A 94 25.09 -17.93 12.22
CA LEU A 94 24.39 -18.60 11.13
C LEU A 94 22.87 -18.37 11.22
N PHE A 95 22.32 -18.44 12.43
CA PHE A 95 20.90 -18.16 12.66
C PHE A 95 20.54 -16.71 12.31
N LEU A 96 21.38 -15.74 12.71
CA LEU A 96 21.22 -14.33 12.32
C LEU A 96 21.30 -14.12 10.81
N GLY A 97 22.23 -14.81 10.12
CA GLY A 97 22.34 -14.76 8.66
C GLY A 97 21.09 -15.27 7.95
N ILE A 98 20.50 -16.38 8.42
CA ILE A 98 19.24 -16.92 7.88
C ILE A 98 18.07 -15.96 8.10
N ILE A 99 17.97 -15.34 9.29
CA ILE A 99 16.94 -14.34 9.59
C ILE A 99 17.07 -13.13 8.65
N ALA A 100 18.29 -12.63 8.44
CA ALA A 100 18.54 -11.51 7.54
C ALA A 100 18.10 -11.83 6.11
N LEU A 101 18.41 -13.03 5.59
CA LEU A 101 18.02 -13.45 4.24
C LEU A 101 16.50 -13.64 4.08
N LYS A 102 15.83 -14.08 5.15
CA LYS A 102 14.36 -14.26 5.17
C LYS A 102 13.59 -13.00 5.55
N ALA A 103 14.27 -11.88 5.81
CA ALA A 103 13.61 -10.63 6.16
C ALA A 103 12.64 -10.20 5.04
N PRO A 104 11.37 -9.89 5.38
CA PRO A 104 10.37 -9.58 4.37
C PRO A 104 10.65 -8.21 3.73
N MET A 105 10.43 -8.09 2.41
CA MET A 105 10.67 -6.84 1.67
C MET A 105 9.59 -5.80 2.01
N ASN A 106 9.98 -4.53 2.17
CA ASN A 106 9.06 -3.42 2.42
C ASN A 106 8.50 -2.84 1.13
N ASN A 107 8.11 -3.66 0.15
CA ASN A 107 7.44 -3.09 -1.02
C ASN A 107 6.03 -2.64 -0.62
N THR A 108 5.81 -1.34 -0.65
CA THR A 108 4.52 -0.76 -0.28
C THR A 108 3.98 0.11 -1.39
N LEU A 109 2.68 -0.06 -1.64
CA LEU A 109 1.90 0.86 -2.44
C LEU A 109 1.15 1.76 -1.46
N THR A 110 1.37 3.06 -1.56
CA THR A 110 0.76 4.06 -0.69
C THR A 110 -0.22 4.89 -1.51
N ILE A 111 -1.46 4.99 -1.02
CA ILE A 111 -2.48 5.91 -1.52
C ILE A 111 -2.76 6.92 -0.41
N SER A 112 -2.56 8.20 -0.69
CA SER A 112 -2.87 9.26 0.27
C SER A 112 -4.39 9.39 0.44
N THR A 113 -4.82 9.76 1.63
CA THR A 113 -6.21 10.09 1.95
C THR A 113 -6.24 11.39 2.76
N THR A 114 -7.39 12.04 2.83
CA THR A 114 -7.57 13.29 3.61
C THR A 114 -7.12 13.16 5.07
N HIS A 115 -7.22 11.97 5.66
CA HIS A 115 -6.93 11.71 7.08
C HIS A 115 -5.70 10.81 7.32
N GLY A 116 -4.91 10.50 6.29
CA GLY A 116 -3.70 9.68 6.44
C GLY A 116 -3.27 8.98 5.15
N ASN A 117 -2.45 7.94 5.27
CA ASN A 117 -1.96 7.17 4.13
C ASN A 117 -2.45 5.72 4.23
N LEU A 118 -3.06 5.22 3.15
CA LEU A 118 -3.39 3.81 2.98
C LEU A 118 -2.16 3.09 2.45
N ILE A 119 -1.60 2.22 3.27
CA ILE A 119 -0.36 1.47 2.95
C ILE A 119 -0.72 0.02 2.69
N PHE A 120 -0.59 -0.39 1.43
CA PHE A 120 -0.77 -1.75 0.94
C PHE A 120 0.59 -2.43 0.77
N TYR A 121 0.67 -3.72 1.10
CA TYR A 121 1.87 -4.52 0.80
C TYR A 121 1.81 -5.07 -0.63
N LEU A 122 2.75 -4.68 -1.50
CA LEU A 122 2.76 -5.16 -2.90
C LEU A 122 2.99 -6.67 -3.02
N ASP A 123 3.70 -7.25 -2.04
CA ASP A 123 4.10 -8.65 -2.07
C ASP A 123 3.05 -9.61 -1.45
N SER A 124 1.88 -9.10 -1.03
CA SER A 124 0.81 -9.93 -0.44
C SER A 124 -0.58 -9.36 -0.73
N PRO A 125 -1.52 -10.11 -1.35
CA PRO A 125 -1.43 -11.50 -1.81
C PRO A 125 -0.63 -11.69 -3.10
N SER A 126 -0.81 -10.81 -4.09
CA SER A 126 0.01 -10.73 -5.30
C SER A 126 0.06 -9.27 -5.77
N ARG A 127 1.18 -8.86 -6.40
CA ARG A 127 1.32 -7.50 -6.91
C ARG A 127 0.18 -7.08 -7.83
N SER A 128 -0.25 -8.00 -8.70
CA SER A 128 -1.35 -7.76 -9.64
C SER A 128 -2.69 -7.56 -8.93
N GLU A 129 -2.99 -8.35 -7.89
CA GLU A 129 -4.23 -8.17 -7.13
C GLU A 129 -4.26 -6.87 -6.34
N VAL A 130 -3.12 -6.49 -5.74
CA VAL A 130 -3.00 -5.23 -4.99
C VAL A 130 -3.13 -4.03 -5.93
N GLU A 131 -2.46 -4.06 -7.08
CA GLU A 131 -2.58 -3.01 -8.09
C GLU A 131 -4.00 -2.94 -8.66
N LYS A 132 -4.65 -4.09 -8.92
CA LYS A 132 -6.04 -4.15 -9.38
C LYS A 132 -7.00 -3.57 -8.33
N PHE A 133 -6.82 -3.92 -7.05
CA PHE A 133 -7.62 -3.38 -5.96
C PHE A 133 -7.45 -1.86 -5.84
N ALA A 134 -6.20 -1.38 -5.87
CA ALA A 134 -5.90 0.06 -5.85
C ALA A 134 -6.53 0.81 -7.03
N SER A 135 -6.45 0.25 -8.24
CA SER A 135 -7.07 0.83 -9.43
C SER A 135 -8.59 0.92 -9.31
N VAL A 136 -9.25 -0.15 -8.87
CA VAL A 136 -10.72 -0.16 -8.66
C VAL A 136 -11.13 0.85 -7.59
N LEU A 137 -10.34 0.99 -6.53
CA LEU A 137 -10.60 1.95 -5.46
C LEU A 137 -10.51 3.40 -5.98
N ILE A 138 -9.47 3.72 -6.74
CA ILE A 138 -9.28 5.04 -7.36
C ILE A 138 -10.40 5.32 -8.35
N GLU A 139 -10.74 4.37 -9.23
CA GLU A 139 -11.80 4.54 -10.22
C GLU A 139 -13.16 4.81 -9.56
N LYS A 140 -13.48 4.05 -8.51
CA LYS A 140 -14.74 4.22 -7.78
C LYS A 140 -14.78 5.53 -7.00
N SER A 141 -13.64 5.98 -6.45
CA SER A 141 -13.50 7.31 -5.86
C SER A 141 -13.79 8.41 -6.89
N LYS A 142 -13.15 8.35 -8.07
CA LYS A 142 -13.40 9.29 -9.17
C LYS A 142 -14.86 9.31 -9.58
N LYS A 143 -15.46 8.13 -9.75
CA LYS A 143 -16.87 7.99 -10.12
C LYS A 143 -17.80 8.63 -9.08
N SER A 144 -17.56 8.38 -7.79
CA SER A 144 -18.34 8.98 -6.70
C SER A 144 -18.27 10.51 -6.72
N LEU A 145 -17.09 11.09 -6.96
CA LEU A 145 -16.93 12.54 -7.07
C LEU A 145 -17.65 13.10 -8.30
N VAL A 146 -17.53 12.45 -9.46
CA VAL A 146 -18.23 12.88 -10.68
C VAL A 146 -19.74 12.81 -10.51
N GLU A 147 -20.28 11.73 -9.94
CA GLU A 147 -21.72 11.60 -9.69
C GLU A 147 -22.26 12.68 -8.72
N LYS A 148 -21.45 13.13 -7.76
CA LYS A 148 -21.82 14.16 -6.79
C LYS A 148 -21.74 15.57 -7.36
N TYR A 149 -20.66 15.90 -8.07
CA TYR A 149 -20.36 17.27 -8.51
C TYR A 149 -20.74 17.56 -9.97
N ALA A 150 -20.95 16.54 -10.82
CA ALA A 150 -21.42 16.72 -12.20
C ALA A 150 -22.93 16.53 -12.36
N ARG A 151 -23.66 16.35 -11.25
CA ARG A 151 -25.11 16.30 -11.25
C ARG A 151 -25.67 17.68 -11.55
N VAL A 152 -26.49 17.77 -12.60
CA VAL A 152 -27.21 19.00 -12.93
C VAL A 152 -28.30 19.20 -11.87
N ASP A 153 -28.12 20.24 -11.06
CA ASP A 153 -29.10 20.70 -10.08
C ASP A 153 -29.47 22.15 -10.39
N PHE A 154 -30.77 22.41 -10.54
CA PHE A 154 -31.31 23.70 -10.94
C PHE A 154 -31.47 24.66 -9.75
N ASP A 155 -31.41 24.15 -8.53
CA ASP A 155 -31.46 24.96 -7.33
C ASP A 155 -30.09 25.60 -7.03
N ILE A 156 -29.05 25.19 -7.77
CA ILE A 156 -27.69 25.70 -7.67
C ILE A 156 -27.46 26.82 -8.72
N PRO A 157 -26.82 27.95 -8.36
CA PRO A 157 -26.43 28.98 -9.32
C PRO A 157 -25.51 28.44 -10.43
N GLU A 158 -25.62 29.00 -11.65
CA GLU A 158 -24.79 28.60 -12.80
C GLU A 158 -23.30 28.71 -12.48
N GLU A 159 -22.88 29.78 -11.81
CA GLU A 159 -21.49 29.99 -11.39
C GLU A 159 -20.99 28.83 -10.52
N THR A 160 -21.78 28.43 -9.51
CA THR A 160 -21.42 27.32 -8.61
C THR A 160 -21.34 25.98 -9.35
N PHE A 161 -22.25 25.71 -10.28
CA PHE A 161 -22.19 24.48 -11.10
C PHE A 161 -20.95 24.47 -12.01
N ILE A 162 -20.64 25.60 -12.64
CA ILE A 162 -19.44 25.73 -13.48
C ILE A 162 -18.16 25.60 -12.64
N GLU A 163 -18.12 26.16 -11.43
CA GLU A 163 -17.01 25.98 -10.50
C GLU A 163 -16.79 24.51 -10.12
N GLN A 164 -17.87 23.77 -9.82
CA GLN A 164 -17.81 22.35 -9.50
C GLN A 164 -17.23 21.52 -10.65
N ILE A 165 -17.68 21.75 -11.88
CA ILE A 165 -17.16 21.02 -13.05
C ILE A 165 -15.75 21.49 -13.44
N ASN A 166 -15.43 22.78 -13.28
CA ASN A 166 -14.05 23.27 -13.43
C ASN A 166 -13.11 22.58 -12.43
N TRP A 167 -13.55 22.40 -11.18
CA TRP A 167 -12.78 21.66 -10.19
C TRP A 167 -12.56 20.20 -10.62
N LEU A 168 -13.58 19.52 -11.13
CA LEU A 168 -13.45 18.15 -11.67
C LEU A 168 -12.43 18.08 -12.83
N LEU A 169 -12.47 19.05 -13.74
CA LEU A 169 -11.56 19.12 -14.90
C LEU A 169 -10.11 19.37 -14.44
N ASN A 170 -9.91 20.34 -13.56
CA ASN A 170 -8.59 20.70 -13.04
C ASN A 170 -7.92 19.55 -12.27
N ASN A 171 -8.72 18.66 -11.65
CA ASN A 171 -8.24 17.48 -10.94
C ASN A 171 -8.11 16.23 -11.83
N ASN A 172 -8.27 16.35 -13.16
CA ASN A 172 -8.22 15.24 -14.13
C ASN A 172 -9.21 14.11 -13.79
N LEU A 173 -10.40 14.48 -13.29
CA LEU A 173 -11.49 13.56 -12.99
C LEU A 173 -12.41 13.36 -14.19
N ILE A 174 -12.49 14.37 -15.06
CA ILE A 174 -13.30 14.38 -16.29
C ILE A 174 -12.47 14.90 -17.47
N ASP A 175 -12.90 14.57 -18.68
CA ASP A 175 -12.33 15.10 -19.92
C ASP A 175 -13.04 16.40 -20.37
N ILE A 176 -12.39 17.17 -21.25
CA ILE A 176 -12.95 18.40 -21.81
C ILE A 176 -14.25 18.16 -22.60
N ASN A 177 -14.39 16.99 -23.21
CA ASN A 177 -15.62 16.61 -23.91
C ASN A 177 -16.79 16.47 -22.93
N PHE A 178 -16.57 15.77 -21.81
CA PHE A 178 -17.56 15.61 -20.74
C PHE A 178 -17.90 16.95 -20.08
N TYR A 179 -16.89 17.81 -19.89
CA TYR A 179 -17.07 19.19 -19.43
C TYR A 179 -18.05 19.98 -20.33
N ASN A 180 -17.81 19.95 -21.65
CA ASN A 180 -18.63 20.68 -22.61
C ASN A 180 -20.05 20.11 -22.70
N GLU A 181 -20.19 18.78 -22.63
CA GLU A 181 -21.49 18.10 -22.60
C GLU A 181 -22.32 18.55 -21.40
N LYS A 182 -21.76 18.50 -20.19
CA LYS A 182 -22.48 18.91 -18.97
C LYS A 182 -22.81 20.39 -18.92
N LYS A 183 -21.93 21.24 -19.46
CA LYS A 183 -22.20 22.68 -19.62
C LYS A 183 -23.37 22.94 -20.57
N ASN A 184 -23.45 22.19 -21.67
CA ASN A 184 -24.55 22.32 -22.63
C ASN A 184 -25.86 21.76 -22.07
N GLU A 185 -25.81 20.62 -21.38
CA GLU A 185 -26.95 20.01 -20.69
C GLU A 185 -27.59 20.98 -19.69
N TYR A 186 -26.77 21.65 -18.87
CA TYR A 186 -27.23 22.67 -17.93
C TYR A 186 -27.94 23.84 -18.64
N LYS A 187 -27.36 24.35 -19.73
CA LYS A 187 -27.95 25.45 -20.52
C LYS A 187 -29.28 25.06 -21.17
N ILE A 188 -29.33 23.88 -21.80
CA ILE A 188 -30.54 23.37 -22.48
C ILE A 188 -31.67 23.19 -21.46
N ASN A 189 -31.37 22.56 -20.32
CA ASN A 189 -32.40 22.28 -19.32
C ASN A 189 -32.91 23.54 -18.62
N ARG A 190 -32.10 24.61 -18.51
CA ARG A 190 -32.57 25.93 -18.03
C ARG A 190 -33.50 26.64 -19.01
N LEU A 191 -33.42 26.33 -20.31
CA LEU A 191 -34.30 26.92 -21.33
C LEU A 191 -35.66 26.19 -21.44
N ILE A 192 -35.74 24.95 -20.94
CA ILE A 192 -36.95 24.12 -20.98
C ILE A 192 -37.84 24.33 -19.74
N LYS A 193 -37.28 24.84 -18.64
CA LYS A 193 -37.97 25.10 -17.37
C LYS A 193 -38.45 26.56 -17.31
#